data_AF-A0A924F5Y3-F1
#
_entry.id   AF-A0A924F5Y3-F1
#
_cell.length_a   1.000
_cell.length_b   1.000
_cell.length_c   1.000
_cell.angle_alpha   90.00
_cell.angle_beta   90.00
_cell.angle_gamma   90.00
#
_symmetry.space_group_name_H-M   'P 1'
#
loop_
_entity.id
_entity.type
_entity.pdbx_description
1 polymer ?
#
loop_
_entity_poly.entity_id
_entity_poly.type
_entity_poly.pdbx_seq_one_letter_code
_entity_poly.pdbx_strand_id
1 'polypeptide(L)'
;METEHIIYPDSDDENRTTSPPTPERRAPPQPQSRQEVRLLERHRTQHGAAFDVYLEHIWNGIELIVNMEADFNSLHWASFEKVEQFVDDFIDSLGWADARDHALREWAIPNNILVFDRHALLDHIRNDFEFHERDGETHVFVK
;
A
#
# COMPACT_ATOMS: atom_id res chain seq x y z
N MET A 1 47.50 34.31 32.82
CA MET A 1 46.04 34.23 32.58
C MET A 1 45.85 33.14 31.55
N GLU A 2 45.53 31.95 32.04
CA GLU A 2 45.36 30.73 31.25
C GLU A 2 44.08 30.87 30.41
N THR A 3 44.21 30.68 29.10
CA THR A 3 43.10 30.67 28.16
C THR A 3 42.72 29.22 27.97
N GLU A 4 41.59 28.82 28.56
CA GLU A 4 41.00 27.50 28.39
C GLU A 4 40.61 27.31 26.91
N HIS A 5 41.41 26.53 26.19
CA HIS A 5 41.04 25.99 24.89
C HIS A 5 39.96 24.92 25.10
N ILE A 6 38.70 25.29 24.94
CA ILE A 6 37.61 24.32 24.79
C ILE A 6 37.78 23.68 23.41
N ILE A 7 38.36 22.48 23.39
CA ILE A 7 38.34 21.58 22.24
C ILE A 7 36.92 21.03 22.15
N TYR A 8 36.14 21.53 21.19
CA TYR A 8 34.91 20.86 20.78
C TYR A 8 35.32 19.56 20.05
N PRO A 9 34.85 18.37 20.49
CA PRO A 9 35.05 17.17 19.70
C PRO A 9 34.23 17.27 18.41
N ASP A 10 34.90 17.01 17.27
CA ASP A 10 34.27 16.73 15.99
C ASP A 10 33.08 15.80 16.21
N SER A 11 31.90 16.26 15.82
CA SER A 11 30.71 15.43 15.72
C SER A 11 30.38 15.20 14.24
N ASP A 12 31.43 14.98 13.44
CA ASP A 12 31.36 14.52 12.06
C ASP A 12 31.71 13.03 12.03
N ASP A 13 30.88 12.18 12.63
CA ASP A 13 30.79 10.75 12.35
C ASP A 13 29.70 10.13 13.23
N GLU A 14 28.41 10.26 12.86
CA GLU A 14 27.35 9.30 13.26
C GLU A 14 25.97 9.64 12.68
N ASN A 15 25.88 9.99 11.39
CA ASN A 15 24.58 9.95 10.71
C ASN A 15 24.64 9.16 9.40
N ARG A 16 25.26 7.98 9.47
CA ARG A 16 24.83 6.87 8.62
C ARG A 16 23.45 6.46 9.11
N THR A 17 22.43 7.12 8.59
CA THR A 17 21.06 6.60 8.58
C THR A 17 21.14 5.25 7.85
N THR A 18 21.33 4.17 8.61
CA THR A 18 21.05 2.83 8.12
C THR A 18 19.60 2.86 7.71
N SER A 19 19.35 2.68 6.41
CA SER A 19 18.00 2.41 5.91
C SER A 19 17.32 1.40 6.84
N PRO A 20 16.03 1.57 7.17
CA PRO A 20 15.34 0.57 7.97
C PRO A 20 15.59 -0.81 7.32
N PRO A 21 15.87 -1.86 8.12
CA PRO A 21 16.13 -3.17 7.56
C PRO A 21 14.95 -3.52 6.66
N THR A 22 15.22 -3.71 5.37
CA THR A 22 14.24 -4.28 4.45
C THR A 22 13.67 -5.51 5.15
N PRO A 23 12.35 -5.60 5.38
CA PRO A 23 11.78 -6.74 6.08
C PRO A 23 12.30 -8.01 5.40
N GLU A 24 13.00 -8.84 6.17
CA GLU A 24 13.54 -10.09 5.66
C GLU A 24 12.39 -10.87 5.04
N ARG A 25 12.46 -11.04 3.72
CA ARG A 25 11.46 -11.74 2.93
C ARG A 25 11.39 -13.18 3.44
N ARG A 26 10.42 -13.48 4.30
CA ARG A 26 10.20 -14.83 4.82
C ARG A 26 9.81 -15.72 3.64
N ALA A 27 10.31 -16.95 3.63
CA ALA A 27 9.94 -17.91 2.60
C ALA A 27 8.41 -18.13 2.65
N PRO A 28 7.73 -18.23 1.49
CA PRO A 28 6.29 -18.45 1.46
C PRO A 28 5.92 -19.69 2.28
N PRO A 29 4.76 -19.71 2.95
CA PRO A 29 4.35 -20.83 3.77
C PRO A 29 4.29 -22.09 2.92
N GLN A 30 4.99 -23.14 3.35
CA GLN A 30 4.85 -24.44 2.71
C GLN A 30 3.57 -25.10 3.26
N PRO A 31 2.63 -25.51 2.39
CA PRO A 31 1.44 -26.23 2.83
C PRO A 31 1.87 -27.52 3.53
N GLN A 32 1.32 -27.77 4.71
CA GLN A 32 1.64 -28.90 5.57
C GLN A 32 0.74 -30.11 5.30
N SER A 33 -0.37 -29.91 4.59
CA SER A 33 -1.32 -30.96 4.24
C SER A 33 -1.71 -30.96 2.76
N ARG A 34 -2.11 -32.13 2.23
CA ARG A 34 -2.68 -32.25 0.87
C ARG A 34 -3.97 -31.43 0.70
N GLN A 35 -4.70 -31.18 1.80
CA GLN A 35 -5.89 -30.35 1.78
C GLN A 35 -5.52 -28.88 1.60
N GLU A 36 -4.52 -28.37 2.32
CA GLU A 36 -3.99 -27.02 2.13
C GLU A 36 -3.45 -26.79 0.72
N VAL A 37 -2.74 -27.76 0.14
CA VAL A 37 -2.28 -27.68 -1.25
C VAL A 37 -3.46 -27.45 -2.22
N ARG A 38 -4.53 -28.23 -2.07
CA ARG A 38 -5.72 -28.10 -2.93
C ARG A 38 -6.46 -26.79 -2.73
N LEU A 39 -6.49 -26.27 -1.50
CA LEU A 39 -7.09 -24.96 -1.21
C LEU A 39 -6.27 -23.83 -1.86
N LEU A 40 -4.94 -23.86 -1.72
CA LEU A 40 -4.03 -22.92 -2.38
C LEU A 40 -4.18 -22.94 -3.91
N GLU A 41 -4.21 -24.12 -4.52
CA GLU A 41 -4.41 -24.27 -5.97
C GLU A 41 -5.77 -23.72 -6.41
N ARG A 42 -6.82 -23.95 -5.61
CA ARG A 42 -8.15 -23.40 -5.88
C ARG A 42 -8.15 -21.87 -5.82
N HIS A 43 -7.54 -21.26 -4.81
CA HIS A 43 -7.48 -19.79 -4.70
C HIS A 43 -6.64 -19.17 -5.81
N ARG A 44 -5.52 -19.77 -6.18
CA ARG A 44 -4.74 -19.36 -7.36
C ARG A 44 -5.56 -19.38 -8.63
N THR A 45 -6.37 -20.43 -8.82
CA THR A 45 -7.25 -20.54 -10.01
C THR A 45 -8.35 -19.47 -9.98
N GLN A 46 -8.85 -19.11 -8.80
CA GLN A 46 -9.96 -18.17 -8.64
C GLN A 46 -9.54 -16.70 -8.70
N HIS A 47 -8.40 -16.36 -8.12
CA HIS A 47 -7.96 -14.98 -7.88
C HIS A 47 -6.69 -14.60 -8.66
N GLY A 48 -6.04 -15.56 -9.31
CA GLY A 48 -4.91 -15.32 -10.20
C GLY A 48 -3.73 -14.63 -9.52
N ALA A 49 -3.11 -13.68 -10.25
CA ALA A 49 -1.90 -12.98 -9.86
C ALA A 49 -2.03 -12.23 -8.51
N ALA A 50 -3.22 -11.68 -8.21
CA ALA A 50 -3.47 -10.99 -6.94
C ALA A 50 -3.23 -11.89 -5.73
N PHE A 51 -3.62 -13.17 -5.80
CA PHE A 51 -3.41 -14.11 -4.71
C PHE A 51 -1.94 -14.51 -4.56
N ASP A 52 -1.21 -14.64 -5.67
CA ASP A 52 0.23 -14.91 -5.61
C ASP A 52 1.01 -13.72 -5.01
N VAL A 53 0.61 -12.49 -5.36
CA VAL A 53 1.17 -11.27 -4.75
C VAL A 53 0.87 -11.22 -3.25
N TYR A 54 -0.36 -11.52 -2.86
CA TYR A 54 -0.76 -11.61 -1.47
C TYR A 54 0.10 -12.60 -0.67
N LEU A 55 0.30 -13.82 -1.18
CA LEU A 55 1.13 -14.83 -0.52
C LEU A 55 2.59 -14.40 -0.37
N GLU A 56 3.09 -13.60 -1.30
CA GLU A 56 4.49 -13.20 -1.38
C GLU A 56 4.81 -11.99 -0.52
N HIS A 57 3.92 -10.99 -0.51
CA HIS A 57 4.19 -9.68 0.07
C HIS A 57 3.41 -9.41 1.35
N ILE A 58 2.15 -9.87 1.42
CA ILE A 58 1.25 -9.55 2.53
C ILE A 58 1.30 -10.65 3.59
N TRP A 59 1.05 -11.90 3.17
CA TRP A 59 0.98 -13.06 4.07
C TRP A 59 2.27 -13.27 4.86
N ASN A 60 3.42 -13.10 4.22
CA ASN A 60 4.73 -13.34 4.84
C ASN A 60 5.07 -12.36 5.97
N GLY A 61 4.29 -11.28 6.14
CA GLY A 61 4.45 -10.29 7.20
C GLY A 61 3.55 -10.51 8.43
N ILE A 62 2.53 -11.38 8.35
CA ILE A 62 1.48 -11.44 9.36
C ILE A 62 1.68 -12.65 10.29
N GLU A 63 1.82 -12.39 11.59
CA GLU A 63 2.18 -13.42 12.59
C GLU A 63 1.07 -14.40 12.94
N LEU A 64 -0.20 -14.11 12.60
CA LEU A 64 -1.34 -14.82 13.19
C LEU A 64 -2.57 -14.87 12.26
N ILE A 65 -2.43 -15.42 11.05
CA ILE A 65 -3.61 -15.64 10.21
C ILE A 65 -4.12 -17.08 10.35
N VAL A 66 -5.34 -17.20 10.88
CA VAL A 66 -6.03 -18.47 11.10
C VAL A 66 -6.75 -18.95 9.84
N ASN A 67 -7.10 -18.05 8.91
CA ASN A 67 -7.80 -18.36 7.67
C ASN A 67 -7.32 -17.48 6.50
N MET A 68 -6.62 -18.10 5.56
CA MET A 68 -6.00 -17.43 4.41
C MET A 68 -6.98 -16.81 3.43
N GLU A 69 -8.07 -17.50 3.12
CA GLU A 69 -9.07 -17.00 2.19
C GLU A 69 -9.79 -15.79 2.76
N ALA A 70 -10.15 -15.86 4.04
CA ALA A 70 -10.83 -14.76 4.72
C ALA A 70 -9.94 -13.51 4.77
N ASP A 71 -8.65 -13.70 5.05
CA ASP A 71 -7.70 -12.60 5.13
C ASP A 71 -7.44 -11.97 3.75
N PHE A 72 -7.19 -12.78 2.71
CA PHE A 72 -7.10 -12.28 1.33
C PHE A 72 -8.35 -11.46 0.95
N ASN A 73 -9.55 -11.99 1.19
CA ASN A 73 -10.79 -11.30 0.86
C ASN A 73 -11.03 -10.03 1.68
N SER A 74 -10.39 -9.91 2.85
CA SER A 74 -10.49 -8.73 3.71
C SER A 74 -9.50 -7.63 3.33
N LEU A 75 -8.31 -8.01 2.83
CA LEU A 75 -7.23 -7.08 2.51
C LEU A 75 -7.21 -6.69 1.04
N HIS A 76 -7.50 -7.62 0.12
CA HIS A 76 -7.49 -7.33 -1.31
C HIS A 76 -8.64 -6.37 -1.65
N TRP A 77 -8.28 -5.17 -2.08
CA TRP A 77 -9.25 -4.18 -2.53
C TRP A 77 -9.69 -4.50 -3.96
N ALA A 78 -8.77 -4.39 -4.91
CA ALA A 78 -8.98 -4.71 -6.32
C ALA A 78 -7.64 -4.73 -7.08
N SER A 79 -7.73 -5.13 -8.35
CA SER A 79 -6.63 -5.09 -9.32
C SER A 79 -6.99 -4.12 -10.44
N PHE A 80 -6.02 -3.31 -10.86
CA PHE A 80 -6.19 -2.23 -11.84
C PHE A 80 -5.11 -2.34 -12.92
N GLU A 81 -5.36 -1.86 -14.14
CA GLU A 81 -4.29 -1.81 -15.16
C GLU A 81 -3.21 -0.78 -14.78
N LYS A 82 -3.60 0.26 -14.04
CA LYS A 82 -2.72 1.34 -13.58
C LYS A 82 -3.16 1.88 -12.24
N VAL A 83 -2.21 2.36 -11.44
CA VAL A 83 -2.49 2.98 -10.13
C VAL A 83 -3.42 4.19 -10.24
N GLU A 84 -3.42 4.93 -11.35
CA GLU A 84 -4.31 6.08 -11.53
C GLU A 84 -5.80 5.68 -11.54
N GLN A 85 -6.12 4.48 -12.05
CA GLN A 85 -7.50 3.97 -12.03
C GLN A 85 -7.97 3.73 -10.59
N PHE A 86 -7.09 3.22 -9.72
CA PHE A 86 -7.39 3.11 -8.30
C PHE A 86 -7.66 4.47 -7.67
N VAL A 87 -6.86 5.49 -7.99
CA VAL A 87 -7.04 6.85 -7.42
C VAL A 87 -8.38 7.44 -7.83
N ASP A 88 -8.77 7.29 -9.09
CA ASP A 88 -10.07 7.75 -9.58
C ASP A 88 -11.22 6.98 -8.89
N ASP A 89 -11.16 5.65 -8.82
CA ASP A 89 -12.16 4.81 -8.14
C ASP A 89 -12.25 5.14 -6.63
N PHE A 90 -11.11 5.41 -5.99
CA PHE A 90 -11.06 5.79 -4.57
C PHE A 90 -11.75 7.15 -4.36
N ILE A 91 -11.45 8.16 -5.19
CA ILE A 91 -12.13 9.46 -5.12
C ILE A 91 -13.64 9.30 -5.29
N ASP A 92 -14.06 8.50 -6.25
CA ASP A 92 -15.48 8.24 -6.51
C ASP A 92 -16.14 7.53 -5.32
N SER A 93 -15.44 6.60 -4.67
CA SER A 93 -15.93 5.90 -3.48
C SER A 93 -16.18 6.82 -2.28
N LEU A 94 -15.48 7.96 -2.19
CA LEU A 94 -15.71 8.97 -1.14
C LEU A 94 -17.07 9.68 -1.32
N GLY A 95 -17.67 9.61 -2.51
CA GLY A 95 -18.96 10.23 -2.81
C GLY A 95 -18.92 11.77 -2.83
N TRP A 96 -17.74 12.37 -2.99
CA TRP A 96 -17.56 13.82 -2.92
C TRP A 96 -17.94 14.54 -4.21
N ALA A 97 -18.16 13.81 -5.30
CA ALA A 97 -18.55 14.38 -6.59
C ALA A 97 -19.79 15.29 -6.46
N ASP A 98 -20.84 14.81 -5.80
CA ASP A 98 -22.09 15.56 -5.63
C ASP A 98 -21.90 16.81 -4.76
N ALA A 99 -21.13 16.69 -3.68
CA ALA A 99 -20.84 17.81 -2.78
C ALA A 99 -19.99 18.89 -3.48
N ARG A 100 -18.98 18.47 -4.27
CA ARG A 100 -18.15 19.37 -5.07
C ARG A 100 -19.00 20.10 -6.11
N ASP A 101 -19.81 19.37 -6.86
CA ASP A 101 -20.65 19.93 -7.92
C ASP A 101 -21.76 20.85 -7.37
N HIS A 102 -22.22 20.60 -6.15
CA HIS A 102 -23.09 21.52 -5.42
C HIS A 102 -22.36 22.83 -5.09
N ALA A 103 -21.18 22.75 -4.46
CA ALA A 103 -20.39 23.91 -4.09
C ALA A 103 -19.96 24.76 -5.30
N LEU A 104 -19.52 24.11 -6.39
CA LEU A 104 -19.15 24.79 -7.64
C LEU A 104 -20.32 25.62 -8.20
N ARG A 105 -21.53 25.04 -8.21
CA ARG A 105 -22.73 25.71 -8.72
C ARG A 105 -23.22 26.83 -7.82
N GLU A 106 -23.29 26.59 -6.51
CA GLU A 106 -23.80 27.57 -5.55
C GLU A 106 -22.87 28.79 -5.45
N TRP A 107 -21.55 28.58 -5.55
CA TRP A 107 -20.55 29.64 -5.34
C TRP A 107 -20.00 30.20 -6.66
N ALA A 108 -20.54 29.76 -7.80
CA ALA A 108 -20.09 30.10 -9.15
C ALA A 108 -18.56 29.94 -9.34
N ILE A 109 -17.98 28.94 -8.67
CA ILE A 109 -16.54 28.66 -8.77
C ILE A 109 -16.29 28.01 -10.13
N PRO A 110 -15.31 28.50 -10.92
CA PRO A 110 -14.91 27.82 -12.15
C PRO A 110 -14.48 26.37 -11.88
N ASN A 111 -14.91 25.45 -12.75
CA ASN A 111 -14.72 24.00 -12.59
C ASN A 111 -13.26 23.53 -12.43
N ASN A 112 -12.28 24.37 -12.79
CA ASN A 112 -10.86 24.08 -12.70
C ASN A 112 -10.19 24.57 -11.41
N ILE A 113 -10.90 25.28 -10.53
CA ILE A 113 -10.34 25.79 -9.27
C ILE A 113 -10.41 24.73 -8.17
N LEU A 114 -11.51 23.99 -8.08
CA LEU A 114 -11.70 22.95 -7.08
C LEU A 114 -11.49 21.57 -7.71
N VAL A 115 -10.23 21.16 -7.79
CA VAL A 115 -9.81 19.86 -8.34
C VAL A 115 -9.15 19.00 -7.26
N PHE A 116 -9.35 17.69 -7.33
CA PHE A 116 -8.58 16.77 -6.51
C PHE A 116 -7.15 16.70 -7.04
N ASP A 117 -6.19 16.96 -6.16
CA ASP A 117 -4.79 16.67 -6.42
C ASP A 117 -4.58 15.15 -6.27
N ARG A 118 -4.60 14.45 -7.41
CA ARG A 118 -4.42 13.00 -7.49
C ARG A 118 -3.05 12.55 -6.98
N HIS A 119 -2.01 13.36 -7.19
CA HIS A 119 -0.67 13.01 -6.74
C HIS A 119 -0.58 13.11 -5.21
N ALA A 120 -1.09 14.19 -4.63
CA ALA A 120 -1.14 14.34 -3.18
C ALA A 120 -2.01 13.25 -2.53
N LEU A 121 -3.12 12.88 -3.17
CA LEU A 121 -3.97 11.79 -2.69
C LEU A 121 -3.25 10.44 -2.73
N LEU A 122 -2.59 10.10 -3.84
CA LEU A 122 -1.82 8.87 -3.95
C LEU A 122 -0.70 8.81 -2.90
N ASP A 123 0.00 9.91 -2.66
CA ASP A 123 1.02 9.98 -1.61
C ASP A 123 0.43 9.82 -0.20
N HIS A 124 -0.78 10.34 0.04
CA HIS A 124 -1.46 10.20 1.32
C HIS A 124 -1.88 8.74 1.59
N ILE A 125 -2.54 8.10 0.62
CA ILE A 125 -3.12 6.75 0.77
C ILE A 125 -2.07 5.63 0.75
N ARG A 126 -0.83 5.90 0.35
CA ARG A 126 0.30 4.96 0.49
C ARG A 126 0.58 4.56 1.94
N ASN A 127 0.06 5.30 2.92
CA ASN A 127 0.14 4.91 4.32
C ASN A 127 -0.86 3.81 4.70
N ASP A 128 -2.01 3.75 4.00
CA ASP A 128 -3.12 2.85 4.31
C ASP A 128 -3.22 1.67 3.33
N PHE A 129 -2.57 1.79 2.17
CA PHE A 129 -2.59 0.77 1.12
C PHE A 129 -1.19 0.33 0.68
N GLU A 130 -1.09 -0.92 0.24
CA GLU A 130 0.04 -1.48 -0.49
C GLU A 130 -0.31 -1.68 -1.96
N PHE A 131 0.67 -1.37 -2.83
CA PHE A 131 0.55 -1.46 -4.27
C PHE A 131 1.65 -2.37 -4.80
N HIS A 132 1.25 -3.40 -5.55
CA HIS A 132 2.18 -4.39 -6.08
C HIS A 132 1.87 -4.64 -7.56
N GLU A 133 2.86 -4.46 -8.42
CA GLU A 133 2.71 -4.69 -9.87
C GLU A 133 3.05 -6.13 -10.26
N ARG A 134 2.15 -6.80 -10.98
CA ARG A 134 2.38 -8.11 -11.58
C ARG A 134 1.55 -8.28 -12.84
N ASP A 135 2.13 -8.91 -13.86
CA ASP A 135 1.47 -9.22 -15.13
C ASP A 135 0.79 -8.03 -15.84
N GLY A 136 1.29 -6.82 -15.59
CA GLY A 136 0.76 -5.58 -16.18
C GLY A 136 -0.41 -4.96 -15.40
N GLU A 137 -0.74 -5.51 -14.22
CA GLU A 137 -1.74 -4.96 -13.31
C GLU A 137 -1.10 -4.49 -12.00
N THR A 138 -1.70 -3.48 -11.38
CA THR A 138 -1.45 -3.03 -10.01
C THR A 138 -2.48 -3.69 -9.10
N HIS A 139 -2.02 -4.54 -8.19
CA HIS A 139 -2.84 -5.17 -7.15
C HIS A 139 -2.78 -4.33 -5.88
N VAL A 140 -3.94 -3.99 -5.33
CA VAL A 140 -4.06 -3.08 -4.18
C VAL A 140 -4.57 -3.84 -2.96
N PHE A 141 -3.84 -3.68 -1.84
CA PHE A 141 -4.17 -4.29 -0.55
C PHE A 141 -4.27 -3.22 0.53
N VAL A 142 -5.21 -3.40 1.46
CA VAL A 142 -5.29 -2.61 2.70
C VAL A 142 -4.16 -3.06 3.63
N LYS A 143 -3.54 -2.12 4.34
CA LYS A 143 -2.51 -2.37 5.37
C LYS A 143 -3.09 -2.69 6.74
#